data_AF-M5TY01-F1
#
_entry.id   AF-M5TY01-F1
#
_cell.length_a   1.000
_cell.length_b   1.000
_cell.length_c   1.000
_cell.angle_alpha   90.00
_cell.angle_beta   90.00
_cell.angle_gamma   90.00
#
_symmetry.space_group_name_H-M   'P 1'
#
loop_
_entity.id
_entity.type
_entity.pdbx_description
1 polymer ?
#
loop_
_entity_poly.entity_id
_entity_poly.type
_entity_poly.pdbx_seq_one_letter_code
_entity_poly.pdbx_strand_id
1 'polypeptide(L)'
;MSWEASSFLQSSVMKILQTYRVSFGRVVWLFACLFVWGCLSLSVVGMWGAGRALLADEVKITIETKTDRVEVESSKDAKPPFTGQRPAVDVSILLDTSNSMDGLINQARSQLWNIVQEFAEAKKSGKTPLLRVSIFEYGNSRLPASEDYLRQVVPLTDDLDKVSEALFALRTSGGDEYCGSVITEAIKRLDWSHEPNAYKAIFIAGNEPFDQGPVDFREACKRAIGDGVVVNTIHCGNYNQGVRGKWQEGAKLAEGKFLNINQDEKVVRLKSPHDKIIIELNAKLNKTYLWYGSKVDRLKYANNQKVQDSNAGRGLSSRAAIKSSALYRNVGRDLVDTYEEDPSILERLDEEELPAELKGLSAEERVERIEDMLKERARIKAKLAEVSKERAEFVAQRMKEMPMSRDSVTLGDAFSDAIGQQLQASGFEVAK
;
A
#
# COMPACT_ATOMS: atom_id res chain seq x y z
N MET A 1 23.21 -46.46 36.08
CA MET A 1 23.29 -47.37 34.90
C MET A 1 22.88 -46.50 33.72
N SER A 2 23.81 -45.92 32.96
CA SER A 2 24.87 -46.49 32.11
C SER A 2 24.49 -46.20 30.65
N TRP A 3 25.12 -45.18 30.07
CA TRP A 3 25.01 -44.81 28.66
C TRP A 3 26.16 -45.43 27.85
N GLU A 4 26.09 -45.24 26.53
CA GLU A 4 27.15 -45.46 25.51
C GLU A 4 27.55 -46.89 25.13
N ALA A 5 27.04 -47.34 23.97
CA ALA A 5 27.81 -47.76 22.78
C ALA A 5 26.81 -48.13 21.66
N SER A 6 26.84 -47.56 20.46
CA SER A 6 27.51 -48.10 19.25
C SER A 6 26.98 -47.26 18.07
N SER A 7 27.72 -46.63 17.16
CA SER A 7 28.81 -47.04 16.25
C SER A 7 28.36 -47.53 14.85
N PHE A 8 28.99 -46.94 13.83
CA PHE A 8 29.24 -47.44 12.47
C PHE A 8 28.22 -47.32 11.30
N LEU A 9 28.82 -47.20 10.11
CA LEU A 9 28.32 -47.36 8.73
C LEU A 9 27.33 -46.35 8.12
N GLN A 10 27.84 -45.57 7.16
CA GLN A 10 27.14 -45.31 5.89
C GLN A 10 28.11 -45.45 4.70
N SER A 11 27.55 -45.66 3.50
CA SER A 11 28.25 -46.22 2.33
C SER A 11 28.50 -45.20 1.22
N SER A 12 29.54 -45.47 0.43
CA SER A 12 29.80 -44.91 -0.90
C SER A 12 28.56 -44.93 -1.82
N VAL A 13 28.37 -43.88 -2.62
CA VAL A 13 28.55 -43.88 -4.10
C VAL A 13 28.13 -42.50 -4.64
N MET A 14 29.02 -41.82 -5.37
CA MET A 14 28.71 -40.59 -6.11
C MET A 14 28.85 -40.84 -7.60
N LYS A 15 27.74 -40.76 -8.34
CA LYS A 15 27.71 -40.84 -9.82
C LYS A 15 27.31 -39.47 -10.38
N ILE A 16 28.21 -38.85 -11.13
CA ILE A 16 27.92 -37.69 -11.98
C ILE A 16 28.38 -38.06 -13.39
N LEU A 17 27.44 -38.04 -14.36
CA LEU A 17 27.75 -38.30 -15.76
C LEU A 17 28.13 -36.99 -16.46
N GLN A 18 29.27 -37.01 -17.15
CA GLN A 18 29.63 -35.98 -18.12
C GLN A 18 28.89 -36.23 -19.43
N THR A 19 28.43 -35.17 -20.10
CA THR A 19 27.95 -35.22 -21.49
C THR A 19 28.83 -34.34 -22.36
N TYR A 20 29.41 -34.92 -23.41
CA TYR A 20 30.36 -34.25 -24.31
C TYR A 20 29.68 -33.54 -25.50
N ARG A 21 30.41 -32.58 -26.07
CA ARG A 21 30.10 -31.88 -27.34
C ARG A 21 30.72 -32.63 -28.53
N VAL A 22 30.13 -32.44 -29.73
CA VAL A 22 30.64 -32.54 -31.13
C VAL A 22 29.45 -33.02 -31.99
N SER A 23 28.84 -32.32 -32.96
CA SER A 23 29.27 -31.37 -34.02
C SER A 23 29.74 -32.03 -35.32
N PHE A 24 29.00 -31.89 -36.42
CA PHE A 24 29.49 -31.20 -37.64
C PHE A 24 28.40 -30.98 -38.72
N GLY A 25 28.59 -29.96 -39.57
CA GLY A 25 27.80 -29.67 -40.78
C GLY A 25 28.14 -28.27 -41.34
N ARG A 26 28.75 -28.19 -42.54
CA ARG A 26 29.35 -26.96 -43.12
C ARG A 26 28.93 -26.70 -44.57
N VAL A 27 28.68 -25.41 -44.91
CA VAL A 27 29.04 -24.69 -46.18
C VAL A 27 29.03 -23.17 -45.81
N VAL A 28 30.10 -22.38 -45.54
CA VAL A 28 31.23 -21.76 -46.33
C VAL A 28 30.74 -20.92 -47.53
N TRP A 29 30.98 -19.61 -47.76
CA TRP A 29 32.17 -18.69 -47.74
C TRP A 29 31.84 -17.35 -46.97
N LEU A 30 32.70 -16.37 -46.59
CA LEU A 30 33.89 -15.61 -47.10
C LEU A 30 33.54 -14.48 -48.12
N PHE A 31 34.05 -13.23 -48.09
CA PHE A 31 35.15 -12.47 -47.40
C PHE A 31 34.59 -11.16 -46.74
N ALA A 32 35.24 -10.19 -46.03
CA ALA A 32 36.62 -9.67 -45.81
C ALA A 32 37.20 -8.71 -46.91
N CYS A 33 37.98 -7.63 -46.68
CA CYS A 33 38.42 -6.87 -45.47
C CYS A 33 39.08 -5.47 -45.82
N LEU A 34 39.17 -4.55 -44.83
CA LEU A 34 40.22 -3.53 -44.54
C LEU A 34 40.74 -2.42 -45.54
N PHE A 35 40.52 -1.15 -45.14
CA PHE A 35 41.50 -0.02 -44.90
C PHE A 35 42.42 0.65 -45.97
N VAL A 36 42.17 1.98 -46.18
CA VAL A 36 43.10 3.16 -46.00
C VAL A 36 44.05 3.71 -47.12
N TRP A 37 44.10 5.08 -47.16
CA TRP A 37 45.10 6.05 -47.70
C TRP A 37 45.19 6.37 -49.23
N GLY A 38 45.49 7.64 -49.57
CA GLY A 38 46.58 7.84 -50.55
C GLY A 38 46.88 9.16 -51.30
N CYS A 39 45.94 10.08 -51.61
CA CYS A 39 46.19 11.42 -52.23
C CYS A 39 46.93 11.60 -53.61
N LEU A 40 46.47 12.63 -54.35
CA LEU A 40 47.17 13.58 -55.24
C LEU A 40 47.31 13.40 -56.80
N SER A 41 46.49 14.22 -57.50
CA SER A 41 46.84 15.23 -58.55
C SER A 41 47.20 14.94 -60.03
N LEU A 42 46.37 15.51 -60.93
CA LEU A 42 46.64 16.18 -62.25
C LEU A 42 47.25 15.37 -63.44
N SER A 43 47.07 15.70 -64.74
CA SER A 43 46.04 16.44 -65.54
C SER A 43 46.38 16.39 -67.07
N VAL A 44 45.58 17.05 -67.95
CA VAL A 44 45.77 17.27 -69.43
C VAL A 44 45.20 16.13 -70.32
N VAL A 45 43.99 16.18 -70.93
CA VAL A 45 43.37 17.03 -72.01
C VAL A 45 43.44 16.40 -73.42
N GLY A 46 42.30 16.23 -74.12
CA GLY A 46 42.25 15.70 -75.51
C GLY A 46 40.86 15.50 -76.17
N MET A 47 40.28 16.58 -76.73
CA MET A 47 39.30 16.70 -77.85
C MET A 47 38.13 15.69 -78.15
N TRP A 48 36.92 16.29 -78.20
CA TRP A 48 35.83 16.14 -79.20
C TRP A 48 34.95 14.86 -79.30
N GLY A 49 33.63 15.08 -79.15
CA GLY A 49 32.53 14.15 -79.50
C GLY A 49 31.22 14.57 -78.82
N ALA A 50 30.16 14.92 -79.55
CA ALA A 50 28.97 15.57 -78.99
C ALA A 50 27.81 14.61 -78.69
N GLY A 51 27.25 14.68 -77.48
CA GLY A 51 26.06 13.95 -77.04
C GLY A 51 25.42 14.61 -75.81
N ARG A 52 24.08 14.64 -75.75
CA ARG A 52 23.29 15.37 -74.73
C ARG A 52 23.71 15.06 -73.28
N ALA A 53 23.96 16.10 -72.50
CA ALA A 53 23.85 16.10 -71.04
C ALA A 53 23.09 17.36 -70.59
N LEU A 54 22.16 17.22 -69.64
CA LEU A 54 21.70 18.37 -68.85
C LEU A 54 22.66 18.56 -67.67
N LEU A 55 22.87 19.81 -67.26
CA LEU A 55 23.77 20.16 -66.18
C LEU A 55 23.22 19.67 -64.83
N ALA A 56 24.11 19.18 -63.99
CA ALA A 56 23.86 18.92 -62.58
C ALA A 56 24.74 19.87 -61.76
N ASP A 57 24.12 20.72 -60.94
CA ASP A 57 24.80 21.53 -59.93
C ASP A 57 25.01 20.72 -58.64
N GLU A 58 26.02 21.09 -57.86
CA GLU A 58 26.47 20.31 -56.70
C GLU A 58 25.44 20.27 -55.55
N VAL A 59 24.92 19.07 -55.24
CA VAL A 59 24.15 18.85 -54.02
C VAL A 59 25.10 18.74 -52.82
N LYS A 60 25.25 19.84 -52.07
CA LYS A 60 25.80 19.80 -50.71
C LYS A 60 24.89 18.96 -49.81
N ILE A 61 25.38 17.82 -49.35
CA ILE A 61 24.72 17.03 -48.31
C ILE A 61 25.00 17.69 -46.95
N THR A 62 24.17 18.66 -46.58
CA THR A 62 24.02 19.09 -45.18
C THR A 62 23.05 18.13 -44.50
N ILE A 63 23.46 17.44 -43.44
CA ILE A 63 22.55 16.59 -42.66
C ILE A 63 21.76 17.48 -41.71
N GLU A 64 20.62 17.98 -42.18
CA GLU A 64 19.64 18.67 -41.33
C GLU A 64 18.77 17.64 -40.59
N THR A 65 18.91 17.58 -39.27
CA THR A 65 18.02 16.78 -38.41
C THR A 65 16.63 17.43 -38.37
N LYS A 66 15.70 16.92 -39.17
CA LYS A 66 14.29 17.30 -39.06
C LYS A 66 13.70 16.82 -37.74
N THR A 67 13.43 17.78 -36.86
CA THR A 67 12.56 17.59 -35.69
C THR A 67 11.11 17.61 -36.15
N ASP A 68 10.62 16.47 -36.67
CA ASP A 68 9.20 16.31 -37.01
C ASP A 68 8.37 16.32 -35.72
N ARG A 69 7.90 17.51 -35.33
CA ARG A 69 6.93 17.70 -34.26
C ARG A 69 5.59 17.14 -34.71
N VAL A 70 5.25 15.94 -34.24
CA VAL A 70 3.88 15.44 -34.28
C VAL A 70 3.05 16.30 -33.32
N GLU A 71 2.25 17.21 -33.86
CA GLU A 71 1.18 17.86 -33.10
C GLU A 71 0.12 16.81 -32.78
N VAL A 72 -0.02 16.48 -31.50
CA VAL A 72 -1.04 15.52 -31.04
C VAL A 72 -2.37 16.26 -30.95
N GLU A 73 -3.26 15.99 -31.90
CA GLU A 73 -4.62 16.52 -31.87
C GLU A 73 -5.34 16.06 -30.59
N SER A 74 -5.93 17.03 -29.87
CA SER A 74 -6.65 16.77 -28.63
C SER A 74 -8.02 16.14 -28.93
N SER A 75 -8.15 14.85 -28.70
CA SER A 75 -9.39 14.09 -28.89
C SER A 75 -10.44 14.49 -27.85
N LYS A 76 -11.47 15.23 -28.29
CA LYS A 76 -12.52 15.78 -27.40
C LYS A 76 -13.46 14.74 -26.78
N ASP A 77 -13.40 13.48 -27.19
CA ASP A 77 -14.25 12.39 -26.72
C ASP A 77 -13.52 11.39 -25.79
N ALA A 78 -12.36 11.77 -25.25
CA ALA A 78 -11.75 11.04 -24.14
C ALA A 78 -12.64 11.16 -22.88
N LYS A 79 -13.35 10.08 -22.54
CA LYS A 79 -14.03 9.95 -21.22
C LYS A 79 -13.00 10.24 -20.11
N PRO A 80 -13.39 10.94 -19.03
CA PRO A 80 -12.47 11.21 -17.92
C PRO A 80 -11.90 9.89 -17.39
N PRO A 81 -10.61 9.84 -16.99
CA PRO A 81 -9.88 8.61 -16.68
C PRO A 81 -10.24 8.06 -15.28
N PHE A 82 -11.50 8.22 -14.88
CA PHE A 82 -11.92 8.13 -13.51
C PHE A 82 -13.44 7.90 -13.42
N THR A 83 -13.84 6.74 -12.89
CA THR A 83 -15.24 6.24 -12.88
C THR A 83 -15.88 6.22 -11.48
N GLY A 84 -15.43 7.11 -10.58
CA GLY A 84 -16.04 7.34 -9.28
C GLY A 84 -16.11 8.83 -8.91
N GLN A 85 -16.13 9.12 -7.60
CA GLN A 85 -15.96 10.50 -7.10
C GLN A 85 -14.59 10.79 -6.45
N ARG A 86 -13.93 9.80 -5.85
CA ARG A 86 -12.61 9.90 -5.17
C ARG A 86 -11.57 8.92 -5.72
N PRO A 87 -10.28 9.29 -5.84
CA PRO A 87 -9.22 8.40 -6.33
C PRO A 87 -9.05 7.18 -5.42
N ALA A 88 -8.84 5.99 -5.97
CA ALA A 88 -8.75 4.75 -5.19
C ALA A 88 -7.34 4.50 -4.61
N VAL A 89 -7.32 4.02 -3.37
CA VAL A 89 -6.13 3.65 -2.59
C VAL A 89 -6.43 2.35 -1.85
N ASP A 90 -5.88 1.23 -2.34
CA ASP A 90 -6.05 -0.09 -1.73
C ASP A 90 -4.75 -0.56 -1.07
N VAL A 91 -4.84 -1.02 0.18
CA VAL A 91 -3.68 -1.46 0.96
C VAL A 91 -3.97 -2.80 1.63
N SER A 92 -3.15 -3.82 1.35
CA SER A 92 -3.21 -5.08 2.08
C SER A 92 -2.02 -5.24 3.02
N ILE A 93 -2.30 -5.44 4.31
CA ILE A 93 -1.29 -5.67 5.34
C ILE A 93 -1.23 -7.18 5.61
N LEU A 94 -0.10 -7.81 5.31
CA LEU A 94 0.13 -9.25 5.54
C LEU A 94 1.08 -9.36 6.75
N LEU A 95 0.57 -9.78 7.90
CA LEU A 95 1.35 -9.87 9.14
C LEU A 95 1.69 -11.32 9.46
N ASP A 96 2.96 -11.61 9.70
CA ASP A 96 3.32 -12.85 10.37
C ASP A 96 2.72 -12.84 11.80
N THR A 97 2.08 -13.94 12.18
CA THR A 97 1.59 -14.19 13.54
C THR A 97 2.25 -15.42 14.17
N SER A 98 3.49 -15.72 13.79
CA SER A 98 4.39 -16.65 14.50
C SER A 98 4.67 -16.22 15.95
N ASN A 99 5.36 -17.07 16.73
CA ASN A 99 5.62 -16.84 18.16
C ASN A 99 6.43 -15.56 18.44
N SER A 100 7.24 -15.09 17.49
CA SER A 100 8.13 -13.94 17.67
C SER A 100 7.42 -12.59 17.53
N MET A 101 6.23 -12.55 16.92
CA MET A 101 5.69 -11.33 16.31
C MET A 101 4.78 -10.50 17.21
N ASP A 102 4.74 -10.79 18.51
CA ASP A 102 4.01 -9.94 19.47
C ASP A 102 4.50 -8.47 19.40
N GLY A 103 5.79 -8.23 19.16
CA GLY A 103 6.34 -6.90 18.92
C GLY A 103 5.71 -6.22 17.69
N LEU A 104 5.79 -6.87 16.51
CA LEU A 104 5.22 -6.38 15.25
C LEU A 104 3.73 -6.08 15.37
N ILE A 105 2.94 -7.01 15.91
CA ILE A 105 1.48 -6.86 16.00
C ILE A 105 1.12 -5.75 16.99
N ASN A 106 1.86 -5.59 18.09
CA ASN A 106 1.64 -4.50 19.05
C ASN A 106 2.10 -3.14 18.51
N GLN A 107 3.10 -3.09 17.62
CA GLN A 107 3.40 -1.90 16.83
C GLN A 107 2.27 -1.60 15.82
N ALA A 108 1.77 -2.58 15.07
CA ALA A 108 0.66 -2.40 14.12
C ALA A 108 -0.60 -1.84 14.80
N ARG A 109 -1.03 -2.45 15.92
CA ARG A 109 -2.11 -1.95 16.79
C ARG A 109 -1.87 -0.52 17.27
N SER A 110 -0.61 -0.17 17.53
CA SER A 110 -0.22 1.15 18.04
C SER A 110 -0.07 2.22 16.97
N GLN A 111 0.28 1.85 15.74
CA GLN A 111 0.62 2.74 14.64
C GLN A 111 -0.49 2.86 13.58
N LEU A 112 -1.50 1.97 13.56
CA LEU A 112 -2.60 1.98 12.56
C LEU A 112 -3.12 3.40 12.26
N TRP A 113 -3.48 4.17 13.29
CA TRP A 113 -4.06 5.49 13.13
C TRP A 113 -3.06 6.56 12.64
N ASN A 114 -1.76 6.34 12.81
CA ASN A 114 -0.72 7.18 12.21
C ASN A 114 -0.50 6.78 10.74
N ILE A 115 -0.45 5.47 10.44
CA ILE A 115 -0.31 4.93 9.07
C ILE A 115 -1.49 5.37 8.18
N VAL A 116 -2.71 5.42 8.74
CA VAL A 116 -3.91 5.94 8.05
C VAL A 116 -3.84 7.47 7.83
N GLN A 117 -3.03 8.20 8.60
CA GLN A 117 -2.90 9.65 8.48
C GLN A 117 -2.18 10.06 7.19
N GLU A 118 -1.16 9.32 6.78
CA GLU A 118 -0.43 9.50 5.52
C GLU A 118 -1.39 9.58 4.31
N PHE A 119 -2.40 8.70 4.29
CA PHE A 119 -3.44 8.68 3.25
C PHE A 119 -4.50 9.77 3.43
N ALA A 120 -4.72 10.28 4.65
CA ALA A 120 -5.68 11.35 4.93
C ALA A 120 -5.16 12.72 4.44
N GLU A 121 -3.86 12.92 4.51
CA GLU A 121 -3.18 14.13 4.06
C GLU A 121 -3.01 14.12 2.53
N ALA A 122 -2.87 12.95 1.91
CA ALA A 122 -2.83 12.78 0.45
C ALA A 122 -4.10 13.28 -0.30
N LYS A 123 -3.89 13.86 -1.48
CA LYS A 123 -4.92 14.30 -2.44
C LYS A 123 -4.53 13.88 -3.86
N LYS A 124 -5.49 13.82 -4.79
CA LYS A 124 -5.20 13.73 -6.23
C LYS A 124 -6.18 14.61 -6.99
N SER A 125 -5.68 15.59 -7.72
CA SER A 125 -6.50 16.64 -8.34
C SER A 125 -7.40 17.34 -7.31
N GLY A 126 -6.83 17.66 -6.14
CA GLY A 126 -7.53 18.28 -5.02
C GLY A 126 -8.51 17.37 -4.23
N LYS A 127 -8.70 16.10 -4.62
CA LYS A 127 -9.63 15.18 -3.96
C LYS A 127 -8.96 14.23 -2.97
N THR A 128 -9.53 14.06 -1.79
CA THR A 128 -9.15 13.00 -0.83
C THR A 128 -9.47 11.61 -1.40
N PRO A 129 -8.59 10.61 -1.28
CA PRO A 129 -8.87 9.26 -1.74
C PRO A 129 -10.02 8.54 -1.03
N LEU A 130 -10.46 7.45 -1.65
CA LEU A 130 -11.12 6.34 -0.96
C LEU A 130 -10.04 5.33 -0.58
N LEU A 131 -9.71 5.28 0.72
CA LEU A 131 -8.82 4.27 1.29
C LEU A 131 -9.62 3.00 1.60
N ARG A 132 -9.13 1.85 1.14
CA ARG A 132 -9.58 0.53 1.61
C ARG A 132 -8.39 -0.25 2.14
N VAL A 133 -8.57 -0.92 3.29
CA VAL A 133 -7.52 -1.73 3.92
C VAL A 133 -7.99 -3.16 4.13
N SER A 134 -7.13 -4.13 3.84
CA SER A 134 -7.30 -5.56 4.17
C SER A 134 -6.19 -6.05 5.09
N ILE A 135 -6.47 -7.11 5.85
CA ILE A 135 -5.49 -7.76 6.72
C ILE A 135 -5.49 -9.26 6.47
N PHE A 136 -4.31 -9.81 6.24
CA PHE A 136 -4.03 -11.24 6.33
C PHE A 136 -3.10 -11.51 7.50
N GLU A 137 -3.21 -12.72 8.04
CA GLU A 137 -2.16 -13.33 8.85
C GLU A 137 -1.59 -14.58 8.17
N TYR A 138 -0.33 -14.91 8.47
CA TYR A 138 0.36 -16.12 8.05
C TYR A 138 1.35 -16.58 9.15
N GLY A 139 2.10 -17.66 8.94
CA GLY A 139 3.14 -18.13 9.88
C GLY A 139 2.61 -18.78 11.16
N ASN A 140 1.37 -19.29 11.15
CA ASN A 140 0.67 -19.68 12.38
C ASN A 140 0.07 -21.09 12.30
N SER A 141 0.64 -22.04 13.06
CA SER A 141 0.22 -23.46 13.06
C SER A 141 -1.19 -23.74 13.59
N ARG A 142 -1.93 -22.72 14.07
CA ARG A 142 -3.36 -22.86 14.42
C ARG A 142 -4.28 -22.66 13.22
N LEU A 143 -3.75 -22.14 12.11
CA LEU A 143 -4.46 -22.00 10.84
C LEU A 143 -4.37 -23.32 10.05
N PRO A 144 -5.32 -23.60 9.13
CA PRO A 144 -5.32 -24.87 8.41
C PRO A 144 -4.08 -25.03 7.51
N ALA A 145 -3.39 -26.16 7.62
CA ALA A 145 -2.32 -26.53 6.68
C ALA A 145 -2.84 -26.66 5.23
N SER A 146 -4.14 -26.90 5.05
CA SER A 146 -4.82 -26.90 3.75
C SER A 146 -5.07 -25.50 3.17
N GLU A 147 -4.80 -24.44 3.94
CA GLU A 147 -4.76 -23.05 3.49
C GLU A 147 -3.35 -22.45 3.73
N ASP A 148 -2.28 -23.24 3.55
CA ASP A 148 -0.88 -22.76 3.62
C ASP A 148 -0.55 -21.97 4.91
N TYR A 149 -1.21 -22.29 6.03
CA TYR A 149 -1.12 -21.59 7.32
C TYR A 149 -1.38 -20.07 7.24
N LEU A 150 -2.23 -19.62 6.31
CA LEU A 150 -2.64 -18.21 6.18
C LEU A 150 -4.15 -18.01 6.32
N ARG A 151 -4.57 -16.79 6.65
CA ARG A 151 -5.98 -16.41 6.75
C ARG A 151 -6.20 -14.95 6.35
N GLN A 152 -7.18 -14.70 5.48
CA GLN A 152 -7.73 -13.37 5.27
C GLN A 152 -8.61 -13.01 6.48
N VAL A 153 -8.15 -12.09 7.32
CA VAL A 153 -8.84 -11.69 8.56
C VAL A 153 -9.88 -10.61 8.28
N VAL A 154 -9.59 -9.70 7.33
CA VAL A 154 -10.58 -8.79 6.75
C VAL A 154 -10.29 -8.56 5.25
N PRO A 155 -11.30 -8.60 4.35
CA PRO A 155 -11.14 -8.16 2.96
C PRO A 155 -10.88 -6.65 2.87
N LEU A 156 -10.65 -6.11 1.66
CA LEU A 156 -10.52 -4.66 1.46
C LEU A 156 -11.81 -3.98 1.94
N THR A 157 -11.68 -3.04 2.88
CA THR A 157 -12.83 -2.33 3.44
C THR A 157 -12.47 -0.89 3.81
N ASP A 158 -13.44 0.01 3.67
CA ASP A 158 -13.39 1.38 4.16
C ASP A 158 -13.73 1.50 5.66
N ASP A 159 -14.23 0.42 6.27
CA ASP A 159 -14.51 0.31 7.70
C ASP A 159 -13.20 0.15 8.49
N LEU A 160 -12.54 1.28 8.76
CA LEU A 160 -11.31 1.36 9.54
C LEU A 160 -11.47 0.82 10.98
N ASP A 161 -12.69 0.75 11.52
CA ASP A 161 -12.96 0.19 12.83
C ASP A 161 -12.97 -1.34 12.81
N LYS A 162 -13.44 -1.94 11.71
CA LYS A 162 -13.30 -3.37 11.42
C LYS A 162 -11.86 -3.78 11.10
N VAL A 163 -11.08 -2.89 10.47
CA VAL A 163 -9.62 -3.06 10.29
C VAL A 163 -8.90 -3.06 11.64
N SER A 164 -9.27 -2.14 12.55
CA SER A 164 -8.77 -2.12 13.92
C SER A 164 -9.24 -3.36 14.72
N GLU A 165 -10.50 -3.77 14.60
CA GLU A 165 -11.04 -5.01 15.20
C GLU A 165 -10.19 -6.23 14.81
N ALA A 166 -9.87 -6.38 13.52
CA ALA A 166 -9.03 -7.45 13.01
C ALA A 166 -7.62 -7.45 13.64
N LEU A 167 -6.91 -6.31 13.69
CA LEU A 167 -5.59 -6.24 14.34
C LEU A 167 -5.63 -6.59 15.83
N PHE A 168 -6.67 -6.17 16.55
CA PHE A 168 -6.85 -6.50 17.97
C PHE A 168 -7.35 -7.94 18.19
N ALA A 169 -7.87 -8.61 17.15
CA ALA A 169 -8.22 -10.03 17.18
C ALA A 169 -7.03 -10.98 16.95
N LEU A 170 -5.97 -10.57 16.23
CA LEU A 170 -4.79 -11.41 15.94
C LEU A 170 -4.14 -12.02 17.20
N ARG A 171 -3.68 -13.28 17.12
CA ARG A 171 -3.01 -13.99 18.22
C ARG A 171 -1.81 -14.77 17.70
N THR A 172 -0.67 -14.62 18.36
CA THR A 172 0.57 -15.30 18.00
C THR A 172 0.54 -16.81 18.31
N SER A 173 1.14 -17.58 17.40
CA SER A 173 1.49 -18.99 17.57
C SER A 173 2.45 -19.38 16.45
N GLY A 174 3.58 -20.02 16.75
CA GLY A 174 4.59 -20.40 15.74
C GLY A 174 4.05 -21.29 14.61
N GLY A 175 4.70 -21.20 13.45
CA GLY A 175 4.41 -21.90 12.19
C GLY A 175 5.31 -21.35 11.09
N ASP A 176 5.22 -21.91 9.89
CA ASP A 176 6.16 -21.63 8.80
C ASP A 176 5.76 -20.37 7.99
N GLU A 177 6.70 -19.43 7.75
CA GLU A 177 6.42 -18.13 7.11
C GLU A 177 6.26 -18.19 5.57
N TYR A 178 5.14 -18.75 5.07
CA TYR A 178 4.87 -18.92 3.62
C TYR A 178 4.54 -17.62 2.86
N CYS A 179 5.53 -16.73 2.75
CA CYS A 179 5.44 -15.41 2.12
C CYS A 179 4.91 -15.45 0.67
N GLY A 180 5.39 -16.40 -0.15
CA GLY A 180 4.94 -16.57 -1.54
C GLY A 180 3.45 -16.93 -1.66
N SER A 181 2.94 -17.75 -0.73
CA SER A 181 1.53 -18.15 -0.69
C SER A 181 0.63 -17.00 -0.25
N VAL A 182 0.97 -16.28 0.83
CA VAL A 182 0.10 -15.18 1.33
C VAL A 182 0.03 -13.99 0.37
N ILE A 183 1.11 -13.66 -0.36
CA ILE A 183 1.08 -12.68 -1.45
C ILE A 183 0.17 -13.18 -2.59
N THR A 184 0.34 -14.45 -2.98
CA THR A 184 -0.46 -15.06 -4.05
C THR A 184 -1.96 -15.09 -3.73
N GLU A 185 -2.33 -15.38 -2.48
CA GLU A 185 -3.72 -15.36 -2.03
C GLU A 185 -4.27 -13.94 -1.87
N ALA A 186 -3.48 -12.97 -1.43
CA ALA A 186 -3.89 -11.56 -1.41
C ALA A 186 -4.19 -11.01 -2.82
N ILE A 187 -3.43 -11.44 -3.84
CA ILE A 187 -3.71 -11.09 -5.23
C ILE A 187 -4.93 -11.84 -5.81
N LYS A 188 -5.25 -13.05 -5.33
CA LYS A 188 -6.43 -13.81 -5.79
C LYS A 188 -7.75 -13.43 -5.10
N ARG A 189 -7.74 -13.20 -3.78
CA ARG A 189 -8.94 -13.14 -2.93
C ARG A 189 -9.52 -11.73 -2.75
N LEU A 190 -8.72 -10.69 -3.01
CA LEU A 190 -9.13 -9.29 -2.82
C LEU A 190 -9.68 -8.68 -4.11
N ASP A 191 -10.71 -7.86 -3.95
CA ASP A 191 -11.38 -7.07 -4.98
C ASP A 191 -10.60 -5.78 -5.28
N TRP A 192 -9.33 -5.92 -5.65
CA TRP A 192 -8.42 -4.82 -6.00
C TRP A 192 -9.01 -3.87 -7.05
N SER A 193 -8.82 -2.56 -6.85
CA SER A 193 -9.40 -1.53 -7.71
C SER A 193 -8.96 -1.63 -9.17
N HIS A 194 -9.93 -1.41 -10.06
CA HIS A 194 -9.77 -1.29 -11.50
C HIS A 194 -9.73 0.18 -11.97
N GLU A 195 -9.80 1.16 -11.06
CA GLU A 195 -9.73 2.58 -11.42
C GLU A 195 -8.35 2.94 -12.04
N PRO A 196 -8.31 3.67 -13.17
CA PRO A 196 -7.04 4.06 -13.78
C PRO A 196 -6.18 4.92 -12.83
N ASN A 197 -4.93 4.48 -12.61
CA ASN A 197 -3.99 5.13 -11.68
C ASN A 197 -4.47 5.11 -10.20
N ALA A 198 -5.24 4.10 -9.81
CA ALA A 198 -5.38 3.71 -8.40
C ALA A 198 -4.01 3.34 -7.81
N TYR A 199 -3.78 3.69 -6.55
CA TYR A 199 -2.62 3.18 -5.81
C TYR A 199 -3.00 1.84 -5.15
N LYS A 200 -2.21 0.79 -5.40
CA LYS A 200 -2.43 -0.55 -4.84
C LYS A 200 -1.13 -1.09 -4.28
N ALA A 201 -1.12 -1.42 -2.99
CA ALA A 201 0.08 -1.92 -2.32
C ALA A 201 -0.19 -3.05 -1.33
N ILE A 202 0.71 -4.02 -1.33
CA ILE A 202 0.90 -5.01 -0.28
C ILE A 202 2.02 -4.51 0.64
N PHE A 203 1.83 -4.64 1.95
CA PHE A 203 2.87 -4.50 2.97
C PHE A 203 2.95 -5.83 3.73
N ILE A 204 3.98 -6.62 3.46
CA ILE A 204 4.24 -7.90 4.15
C ILE A 204 5.31 -7.72 5.22
N ALA A 205 5.08 -8.26 6.42
CA ALA A 205 6.01 -8.17 7.56
C ALA A 205 6.19 -9.52 8.27
N GLY A 206 7.43 -9.88 8.60
CA GLY A 206 7.84 -11.21 9.10
C GLY A 206 9.32 -11.24 9.51
N ASN A 207 9.81 -12.36 10.08
CA ASN A 207 11.17 -12.46 10.65
C ASN A 207 12.06 -13.60 10.07
N GLU A 208 11.52 -14.54 9.30
CA GLU A 208 12.23 -15.69 8.74
C GLU A 208 12.56 -15.51 7.23
N PRO A 209 13.18 -16.47 6.52
CA PRO A 209 13.44 -16.33 5.09
C PRO A 209 12.16 -16.24 4.25
N PHE A 210 12.14 -15.27 3.34
CA PHE A 210 11.02 -14.93 2.45
C PHE A 210 10.77 -15.96 1.33
N ASP A 211 11.67 -16.95 1.19
CA ASP A 211 11.63 -18.04 0.22
C ASP A 211 11.15 -19.38 0.81
N GLN A 212 10.43 -19.35 1.93
CA GLN A 212 9.70 -20.49 2.49
C GLN A 212 8.37 -20.79 1.77
N GLY A 213 7.96 -22.06 1.86
CA GLY A 213 6.66 -22.55 1.37
C GLY A 213 6.69 -23.15 -0.03
N PRO A 214 5.53 -23.64 -0.53
CA PRO A 214 5.42 -24.32 -1.81
C PRO A 214 5.38 -23.38 -3.02
N VAL A 215 5.22 -22.07 -2.81
CA VAL A 215 5.06 -21.06 -3.86
C VAL A 215 6.31 -20.17 -3.94
N ASP A 216 7.01 -20.16 -5.08
CA ASP A 216 8.15 -19.25 -5.28
C ASP A 216 7.68 -17.79 -5.23
N PHE A 217 8.17 -17.05 -4.22
CA PHE A 217 7.88 -15.63 -4.03
C PHE A 217 8.19 -14.80 -5.28
N ARG A 218 9.11 -15.22 -6.15
CA ARG A 218 9.46 -14.51 -7.38
C ARG A 218 8.29 -14.42 -8.34
N GLU A 219 7.54 -15.50 -8.52
CA GLU A 219 6.36 -15.50 -9.39
C GLU A 219 5.18 -14.80 -8.71
N ALA A 220 5.07 -14.90 -7.38
CA ALA A 220 4.09 -14.13 -6.60
C ALA A 220 4.30 -12.62 -6.74
N CYS A 221 5.54 -12.13 -6.57
CA CYS A 221 5.92 -10.72 -6.71
C CYS A 221 5.75 -10.23 -8.16
N LYS A 222 6.24 -10.98 -9.17
CA LYS A 222 6.04 -10.64 -10.59
C LYS A 222 4.56 -10.53 -10.94
N ARG A 223 3.73 -11.44 -10.43
CA ARG A 223 2.29 -11.41 -10.66
C ARG A 223 1.65 -10.20 -9.98
N ALA A 224 2.01 -9.90 -8.73
CA ALA A 224 1.50 -8.74 -8.02
C ALA A 224 1.71 -7.44 -8.82
N ILE A 225 2.95 -7.17 -9.28
CA ILE A 225 3.23 -5.96 -10.07
C ILE A 225 2.61 -6.02 -11.48
N GLY A 226 2.49 -7.21 -12.08
CA GLY A 226 1.74 -7.42 -13.33
C GLY A 226 0.25 -7.08 -13.22
N ASP A 227 -0.37 -7.37 -12.08
CA ASP A 227 -1.73 -6.97 -11.71
C ASP A 227 -1.79 -5.49 -11.18
N GLY A 228 -0.66 -4.77 -11.22
CA GLY A 228 -0.52 -3.37 -10.82
C GLY A 228 -0.48 -3.14 -9.30
N VAL A 229 -0.02 -4.12 -8.53
CA VAL A 229 0.08 -4.09 -7.06
C VAL A 229 1.54 -4.14 -6.62
N VAL A 230 2.00 -3.07 -5.97
CA VAL A 230 3.37 -2.95 -5.44
C VAL A 230 3.52 -3.82 -4.18
N VAL A 231 4.65 -4.52 -4.00
CA VAL A 231 4.90 -5.32 -2.76
C VAL A 231 6.04 -4.71 -1.94
N ASN A 232 5.69 -3.99 -0.88
CA ASN A 232 6.62 -3.53 0.15
C ASN A 232 6.88 -4.65 1.15
N THR A 233 8.15 -4.87 1.50
CA THR A 233 8.57 -5.96 2.41
C THR A 233 9.25 -5.38 3.65
N ILE A 234 8.83 -5.83 4.84
CA ILE A 234 9.25 -5.30 6.14
C ILE A 234 9.85 -6.42 6.98
N HIS A 235 11.18 -6.57 6.93
CA HIS A 235 11.85 -7.58 7.75
C HIS A 235 11.99 -7.09 9.20
N CYS A 236 11.48 -7.87 10.15
CA CYS A 236 11.67 -7.68 11.57
C CYS A 236 12.96 -8.38 12.02
N GLY A 237 13.93 -7.63 12.54
CA GLY A 237 15.23 -8.18 12.95
C GLY A 237 16.43 -7.49 12.30
N ASN A 238 17.48 -8.23 11.95
CA ASN A 238 18.70 -7.64 11.40
C ASN A 238 18.62 -7.40 9.88
N TYR A 239 18.94 -6.19 9.43
CA TYR A 239 19.01 -5.84 8.00
C TYR A 239 19.68 -6.90 7.10
N ASN A 240 20.85 -7.40 7.51
CA ASN A 240 21.61 -8.39 6.73
C ASN A 240 21.01 -9.80 6.79
N GLN A 241 20.17 -10.12 7.78
CA GLN A 241 19.34 -11.33 7.75
C GLN A 241 18.24 -11.16 6.69
N GLY A 242 17.50 -10.05 6.68
CA GLY A 242 16.47 -9.77 5.68
C GLY A 242 16.98 -9.78 4.23
N VAL A 243 18.15 -9.19 3.97
CA VAL A 243 18.79 -9.23 2.63
C VAL A 243 19.15 -10.66 2.21
N ARG A 244 19.73 -11.47 3.12
CA ARG A 244 20.09 -12.87 2.82
C ARG A 244 18.86 -13.75 2.66
N GLY A 245 17.88 -13.59 3.54
CA GLY A 245 16.55 -14.23 3.53
C GLY A 245 15.56 -13.57 2.55
N LYS A 246 16.06 -12.99 1.45
CA LYS A 246 15.29 -12.62 0.26
C LYS A 246 14.22 -11.52 0.36
N TRP A 247 13.99 -10.91 1.52
CA TRP A 247 13.06 -9.76 1.68
C TRP A 247 13.36 -8.63 0.69
N GLN A 248 14.64 -8.29 0.49
CA GLN A 248 15.06 -7.28 -0.48
C GLN A 248 14.86 -7.71 -1.95
N GLU A 249 14.95 -9.01 -2.25
CA GLU A 249 14.71 -9.55 -3.58
C GLU A 249 13.21 -9.49 -3.92
N GLY A 250 12.34 -9.84 -2.96
CA GLY A 250 10.88 -9.76 -3.10
C GLY A 250 10.38 -8.34 -3.38
N ALA A 251 10.81 -7.36 -2.59
CA ALA A 251 10.44 -5.96 -2.81
C ALA A 251 10.86 -5.46 -4.21
N LYS A 252 12.12 -5.73 -4.58
CA LYS A 252 12.67 -5.29 -5.87
C LYS A 252 11.95 -5.92 -7.08
N LEU A 253 11.44 -7.14 -6.94
CA LEU A 253 10.70 -7.84 -8.01
C LEU A 253 9.27 -7.31 -8.22
N ALA A 254 8.77 -6.46 -7.33
CA ALA A 254 7.44 -5.87 -7.41
C ALA A 254 7.44 -4.34 -7.14
N GLU A 255 8.53 -3.67 -7.53
CA GLU A 255 8.73 -2.21 -7.46
C GLU A 255 8.50 -1.56 -6.06
N GLY A 256 8.54 -2.37 -5.01
CA GLY A 256 8.34 -1.95 -3.64
C GLY A 256 9.63 -1.61 -2.90
N LYS A 257 9.49 -1.08 -1.68
CA LYS A 257 10.59 -0.85 -0.75
C LYS A 257 10.88 -2.10 0.07
N PHE A 258 12.18 -2.35 0.25
CA PHE A 258 12.67 -3.17 1.34
C PHE A 258 12.88 -2.29 2.57
N LEU A 259 12.23 -2.66 3.66
CA LEU A 259 12.22 -1.97 4.94
C LEU A 259 12.69 -2.95 6.01
N ASN A 260 13.34 -2.43 7.06
CA ASN A 260 13.79 -3.22 8.20
C ASN A 260 13.48 -2.46 9.49
N ILE A 261 12.86 -3.16 10.44
CA ILE A 261 12.41 -2.57 11.71
C ILE A 261 12.92 -3.36 12.91
N ASN A 262 13.06 -2.64 14.03
CA ASN A 262 13.10 -3.27 15.35
C ASN A 262 11.66 -3.41 15.86
N GLN A 263 11.12 -4.62 15.83
CA GLN A 263 9.73 -4.91 16.25
C GLN A 263 9.50 -4.70 17.76
N ASP A 264 10.55 -4.78 18.57
CA ASP A 264 10.49 -4.56 20.02
C ASP A 264 10.78 -3.10 20.41
N GLU A 265 10.97 -2.22 19.42
CA GLU A 265 11.17 -0.80 19.65
C GLU A 265 9.92 -0.14 20.23
N LYS A 266 10.15 0.78 21.17
CA LYS A 266 9.09 1.44 21.92
C LYS A 266 8.72 2.75 21.23
N VAL A 267 7.63 2.69 20.44
CA VAL A 267 6.96 3.87 19.86
C VAL A 267 6.84 4.99 20.91
N VAL A 268 7.65 6.03 20.78
CA VAL A 268 7.79 7.11 21.77
C VAL A 268 6.52 7.96 21.77
N ARG A 269 5.70 7.80 22.80
CA ARG A 269 4.43 8.52 22.96
C ARG A 269 4.55 9.59 24.04
N LEU A 270 4.84 10.82 23.61
CA LEU A 270 4.89 11.99 24.48
C LEU A 270 3.46 12.42 24.86
N LYS A 271 3.27 12.78 26.14
CA LYS A 271 2.02 13.39 26.62
C LYS A 271 1.95 14.84 26.15
N SER A 272 0.80 15.25 25.63
CA SER A 272 0.52 16.62 25.20
C SER A 272 -0.57 17.24 26.08
N PRO A 273 -0.50 18.54 26.44
CA PRO A 273 -1.59 19.20 27.15
C PRO A 273 -2.91 19.19 26.34
N HIS A 274 -2.81 19.08 25.02
CA HIS A 274 -3.93 19.01 24.08
C HIS A 274 -4.66 17.64 24.12
N ASP A 275 -4.03 16.57 24.65
CA ASP A 275 -4.62 15.21 24.69
C ASP A 275 -6.00 15.19 25.37
N LYS A 276 -6.17 15.90 26.49
CA LYS A 276 -7.45 15.94 27.22
C LYS A 276 -8.57 16.54 26.36
N ILE A 277 -8.26 17.62 25.64
CA ILE A 277 -9.23 18.33 24.78
C ILE A 277 -9.66 17.43 23.62
N ILE A 278 -8.72 16.71 23.00
CA ILE A 278 -9.00 15.76 21.92
C ILE A 278 -9.87 14.60 22.41
N ILE A 279 -9.62 14.06 23.61
CA ILE A 279 -10.46 13.01 24.22
C ILE A 279 -11.90 13.51 24.42
N GLU A 280 -12.08 14.73 24.94
CA GLU A 280 -13.41 15.33 25.13
C GLU A 280 -14.13 15.62 23.81
N LEU A 281 -13.41 16.07 22.77
CA LEU A 281 -13.96 16.29 21.42
C LEU A 281 -14.34 14.97 20.75
N ASN A 282 -13.51 13.94 20.85
CA ASN A 282 -13.83 12.59 20.37
C ASN A 282 -15.08 12.01 21.06
N ALA A 283 -15.20 12.19 22.38
CA ALA A 283 -16.38 11.76 23.13
C ALA A 283 -17.67 12.53 22.76
N LYS A 284 -17.56 13.74 22.19
CA LYS A 284 -18.67 14.48 21.58
C LYS A 284 -18.95 13.98 20.16
N LEU A 285 -17.93 13.80 19.34
CA LEU A 285 -18.03 13.30 17.96
C LEU A 285 -18.79 11.97 17.90
N ASN A 286 -18.50 11.07 18.83
CA ASN A 286 -19.17 9.77 18.98
C ASN A 286 -20.69 9.86 19.17
N LYS A 287 -21.21 10.99 19.69
CA LYS A 287 -22.65 11.23 19.89
C LYS A 287 -23.35 11.79 18.65
N THR A 288 -22.59 12.11 17.59
CA THR A 288 -23.15 12.56 16.30
C THR A 288 -23.43 11.39 15.34
N TYR A 289 -23.00 10.17 15.65
CA TYR A 289 -23.26 9.00 14.80
C TYR A 289 -24.69 8.48 14.99
N LEU A 290 -25.43 8.42 13.89
CA LEU A 290 -26.78 7.89 13.77
C LEU A 290 -26.74 6.61 12.93
N TRP A 291 -26.25 5.53 13.54
CA TRP A 291 -26.16 4.22 12.89
C TRP A 291 -27.54 3.73 12.43
N TYR A 292 -27.66 3.26 11.19
CA TYR A 292 -28.93 2.82 10.59
C TYR A 292 -28.84 1.38 10.03
N GLY A 293 -29.89 0.91 9.36
CA GLY A 293 -30.00 -0.46 8.84
C GLY A 293 -30.52 -1.41 9.92
N SER A 294 -30.22 -2.71 9.81
CA SER A 294 -30.74 -3.71 10.77
C SER A 294 -30.38 -3.40 12.23
N LYS A 295 -31.27 -3.75 13.18
CA LYS A 295 -31.01 -3.55 14.63
C LYS A 295 -29.72 -4.24 15.10
N VAL A 296 -29.33 -5.36 14.46
CA VAL A 296 -28.09 -6.08 14.77
C VAL A 296 -26.88 -5.25 14.32
N ASP A 297 -26.92 -4.70 13.11
CA ASP A 297 -25.81 -3.93 12.54
C ASP A 297 -25.65 -2.57 13.23
N ARG A 298 -26.76 -1.87 13.53
CA ARG A 298 -26.74 -0.64 14.36
C ARG A 298 -26.01 -0.86 15.69
N LEU A 299 -26.31 -1.96 16.39
CA LEU A 299 -25.66 -2.32 17.65
C LEU A 299 -24.20 -2.73 17.44
N LYS A 300 -23.89 -3.46 16.36
CA LYS A 300 -22.54 -3.87 16.00
C LYS A 300 -21.64 -2.67 15.74
N TYR A 301 -22.01 -1.74 14.86
CA TYR A 301 -21.22 -0.54 14.57
C TYR A 301 -21.06 0.35 15.81
N ALA A 302 -22.17 0.62 16.52
CA ALA A 302 -22.16 1.45 17.73
C ALA A 302 -21.32 0.84 18.88
N ASN A 303 -21.12 -0.48 18.91
CA ASN A 303 -20.26 -1.13 19.90
C ASN A 303 -18.81 -1.25 19.40
N ASN A 304 -18.59 -1.60 18.13
CA ASN A 304 -17.25 -1.65 17.56
C ASN A 304 -16.54 -0.30 17.69
N GLN A 305 -17.24 0.81 17.38
CA GLN A 305 -16.70 2.15 17.52
C GLN A 305 -16.17 2.45 18.94
N LYS A 306 -16.93 2.06 19.97
CA LYS A 306 -16.53 2.22 21.38
C LYS A 306 -15.37 1.30 21.76
N VAL A 307 -15.36 0.06 21.25
CA VAL A 307 -14.27 -0.90 21.45
C VAL A 307 -12.98 -0.39 20.80
N GLN A 308 -13.03 0.18 19.58
CA GLN A 308 -11.83 0.72 18.92
C GLN A 308 -11.32 2.03 19.55
N ASP A 309 -12.20 2.87 20.10
CA ASP A 309 -11.79 4.00 20.95
C ASP A 309 -11.06 3.53 22.21
N SER A 310 -11.51 2.43 22.83
CA SER A 310 -10.85 1.80 23.99
C SER A 310 -9.50 1.17 23.62
N ASN A 311 -9.48 0.36 22.56
CA ASN A 311 -8.29 -0.32 22.02
C ASN A 311 -7.19 0.67 21.62
N ALA A 312 -7.56 1.83 21.05
CA ALA A 312 -6.59 2.87 20.71
C ALA A 312 -5.83 3.38 21.94
N GLY A 313 -6.47 3.50 23.11
CA GLY A 313 -5.83 3.82 24.38
C GLY A 313 -4.93 5.06 24.32
N ARG A 314 -3.60 4.87 24.41
CA ARG A 314 -2.61 5.97 24.29
C ARG A 314 -2.47 6.54 22.87
N GLY A 315 -3.01 5.87 21.86
CA GLY A 315 -3.16 6.34 20.49
C GLY A 315 -4.53 6.97 20.18
N LEU A 316 -5.41 7.14 21.19
CA LEU A 316 -6.75 7.72 20.99
C LEU A 316 -6.69 9.12 20.37
N SER A 317 -5.67 9.93 20.68
CA SER A 317 -5.47 11.25 20.06
C SER A 317 -5.21 11.18 18.55
N SER A 318 -4.45 10.19 18.07
CA SER A 318 -4.26 9.94 16.63
C SER A 318 -5.54 9.41 15.98
N ARG A 319 -6.22 8.45 16.63
CA ARG A 319 -7.53 7.94 16.15
C ARG A 319 -8.55 9.07 16.02
N ALA A 320 -8.60 9.98 16.98
CA ALA A 320 -9.48 11.14 16.96
C ALA A 320 -9.15 12.09 15.80
N ALA A 321 -7.87 12.33 15.50
CA ALA A 321 -7.45 13.10 14.32
C ALA A 321 -7.98 12.46 13.02
N ILE A 322 -7.80 11.14 12.85
CA ILE A 322 -8.38 10.39 11.72
C ILE A 322 -9.90 10.53 11.65
N LYS A 323 -10.61 10.43 12.78
CA LYS A 323 -12.07 10.61 12.87
C LYS A 323 -12.54 12.03 12.51
N SER A 324 -11.65 13.03 12.59
CA SER A 324 -11.91 14.38 12.08
C SER A 324 -11.61 14.57 10.59
N SER A 325 -10.86 13.65 9.97
CA SER A 325 -10.50 13.71 8.54
C SER A 325 -11.67 13.34 7.61
N ALA A 326 -11.43 13.50 6.31
CA ALA A 326 -12.33 13.07 5.23
C ALA A 326 -12.18 11.60 4.81
N LEU A 327 -11.22 10.85 5.40
CA LEU A 327 -11.11 9.39 5.22
C LEU A 327 -12.03 8.60 6.16
N TYR A 328 -12.17 9.03 7.41
CA TYR A 328 -13.08 8.36 8.34
C TYR A 328 -14.52 8.72 8.01
N ARG A 329 -15.14 7.87 7.18
CA ARG A 329 -16.53 7.98 6.76
C ARG A 329 -17.23 6.63 6.89
N ASN A 330 -18.53 6.72 7.12
CA ASN A 330 -19.39 5.60 7.46
C ASN A 330 -20.63 5.57 6.54
N VAL A 331 -20.43 5.93 5.27
CA VAL A 331 -21.46 5.78 4.23
C VAL A 331 -21.93 4.32 4.20
N GLY A 332 -23.24 4.09 4.16
CA GLY A 332 -23.80 2.74 4.25
C GLY A 332 -23.91 2.18 5.68
N ARG A 333 -23.52 2.94 6.72
CA ARG A 333 -23.48 2.50 8.13
C ARG A 333 -24.06 3.56 9.09
N ASP A 334 -23.66 4.81 8.91
CA ASP A 334 -24.10 6.01 9.64
C ASP A 334 -24.93 6.90 8.70
N LEU A 335 -26.10 7.31 9.17
CA LEU A 335 -27.07 8.02 8.34
C LEU A 335 -26.62 9.45 8.01
N VAL A 336 -25.81 10.08 8.88
CA VAL A 336 -25.32 11.45 8.69
C VAL A 336 -24.21 11.49 7.61
N ASP A 337 -23.21 10.60 7.67
CA ASP A 337 -22.19 10.46 6.61
C ASP A 337 -22.84 9.99 5.28
N THR A 338 -23.95 9.24 5.34
CA THR A 338 -24.67 8.77 4.13
C THR A 338 -25.52 9.87 3.50
N TYR A 339 -26.28 10.63 4.30
CA TYR A 339 -27.09 11.76 3.83
C TYR A 339 -26.24 12.92 3.28
N GLU A 340 -25.00 13.08 3.76
CA GLU A 340 -24.00 14.00 3.18
C GLU A 340 -23.67 13.66 1.70
N GLU A 341 -23.78 12.39 1.30
CA GLU A 341 -23.45 11.90 -0.04
C GLU A 341 -24.68 11.67 -0.94
N ASP A 342 -25.77 11.19 -0.34
CA ASP A 342 -27.06 10.97 -1.00
C ASP A 342 -28.23 11.29 -0.06
N PRO A 343 -28.81 12.51 -0.15
CA PRO A 343 -30.00 12.88 0.61
C PRO A 343 -31.23 11.99 0.37
N SER A 344 -31.32 11.31 -0.78
CA SER A 344 -32.46 10.42 -1.10
C SER A 344 -32.52 9.17 -0.21
N ILE A 345 -31.48 8.90 0.60
CA ILE A 345 -31.48 7.80 1.57
C ILE A 345 -32.74 7.80 2.45
N LEU A 346 -33.28 8.98 2.81
CA LEU A 346 -34.48 9.08 3.65
C LEU A 346 -35.78 8.66 2.95
N GLU A 347 -35.80 8.64 1.62
CA GLU A 347 -36.91 8.10 0.81
C GLU A 347 -36.82 6.57 0.67
N ARG A 348 -35.69 5.98 1.08
CA ARG A 348 -35.29 4.58 0.81
C ARG A 348 -35.10 3.72 2.07
N LEU A 349 -35.44 4.24 3.25
CA LEU A 349 -35.32 3.55 4.54
C LEU A 349 -36.68 3.23 5.15
N ASP A 350 -36.87 1.98 5.56
CA ASP A 350 -38.01 1.56 6.36
C ASP A 350 -37.93 2.13 7.80
N GLU A 351 -39.09 2.33 8.43
CA GLU A 351 -39.19 2.88 9.79
C GLU A 351 -38.39 2.02 10.80
N GLU A 352 -38.34 0.70 10.59
CA GLU A 352 -37.56 -0.28 11.35
C GLU A 352 -36.05 -0.01 11.32
N GLU A 353 -35.52 0.40 10.16
CA GLU A 353 -34.08 0.60 9.90
C GLU A 353 -33.52 1.88 10.52
N LEU A 354 -34.39 2.85 10.80
CA LEU A 354 -33.98 4.13 11.36
C LEU A 354 -33.28 4.01 12.72
N PRO A 355 -32.34 4.94 13.02
CA PRO A 355 -31.83 5.19 14.37
C PRO A 355 -32.99 5.40 15.36
N ALA A 356 -32.79 5.07 16.63
CA ALA A 356 -33.85 5.22 17.65
C ALA A 356 -34.25 6.69 17.86
N GLU A 357 -33.31 7.60 17.60
CA GLU A 357 -33.40 9.05 17.68
C GLU A 357 -34.27 9.69 16.59
N LEU A 358 -34.67 8.93 15.54
CA LEU A 358 -35.45 9.41 14.39
C LEU A 358 -36.82 8.74 14.24
N LYS A 359 -37.11 7.69 15.01
CA LYS A 359 -38.38 6.94 14.91
C LYS A 359 -39.55 7.78 15.40
N GLY A 360 -40.64 7.77 14.66
CA GLY A 360 -41.86 8.53 14.98
C GLY A 360 -41.77 10.04 14.78
N LEU A 361 -40.63 10.59 14.36
CA LEU A 361 -40.51 11.97 13.86
C LEU A 361 -41.15 12.10 12.46
N SER A 362 -41.57 13.30 12.07
CA SER A 362 -41.99 13.61 10.68
C SER A 362 -40.82 13.54 9.68
N ALA A 363 -41.08 13.63 8.38
CA ALA A 363 -40.03 13.67 7.37
C ALA A 363 -39.15 14.94 7.51
N GLU A 364 -39.80 16.07 7.80
CA GLU A 364 -39.18 17.37 8.04
C GLU A 364 -38.33 17.36 9.31
N GLU A 365 -38.88 16.82 10.41
CA GLU A 365 -38.16 16.66 11.68
C GLU A 365 -36.95 15.72 11.55
N ARG A 366 -37.03 14.65 10.73
CA ARG A 366 -35.88 13.78 10.43
C ARG A 366 -34.76 14.54 9.71
N VAL A 367 -35.11 15.35 8.71
CA VAL A 367 -34.15 16.18 7.95
C VAL A 367 -33.49 17.20 8.87
N GLU A 368 -34.26 17.99 9.62
CA GLU A 368 -33.73 18.98 10.58
C GLU A 368 -32.80 18.32 11.60
N ARG A 369 -33.22 17.18 12.16
CA ARG A 369 -32.45 16.43 13.16
C ARG A 369 -31.13 15.86 12.61
N ILE A 370 -31.05 15.53 11.32
CA ILE A 370 -29.83 15.07 10.64
C ILE A 370 -28.94 16.25 10.26
N GLU A 371 -29.50 17.34 9.74
CA GLU A 371 -28.74 18.55 9.44
C GLU A 371 -28.06 19.12 10.69
N ASP A 372 -28.73 19.09 11.84
CA ASP A 372 -28.13 19.52 13.09
C ASP A 372 -27.00 18.61 13.57
N MET A 373 -27.02 17.32 13.21
CA MET A 373 -25.85 16.45 13.39
C MET A 373 -24.75 16.74 12.37
N LEU A 374 -25.05 17.13 11.12
CA LEU A 374 -24.04 17.62 10.18
C LEU A 374 -23.35 18.90 10.72
N LYS A 375 -24.15 19.90 11.13
CA LYS A 375 -23.67 21.18 11.70
C LYS A 375 -22.78 20.95 12.93
N GLU A 376 -23.22 20.12 13.89
CA GLU A 376 -22.45 19.83 15.10
C GLU A 376 -21.22 18.94 14.81
N ARG A 377 -21.34 17.94 13.93
CA ARG A 377 -20.22 17.09 13.51
C ARG A 377 -19.14 17.93 12.82
N ALA A 378 -19.52 18.83 11.91
CA ALA A 378 -18.58 19.75 11.25
C ALA A 378 -17.86 20.65 12.27
N ARG A 379 -18.60 21.23 13.23
CA ARG A 379 -18.02 22.05 14.31
C ARG A 379 -17.03 21.26 15.17
N ILE A 380 -17.37 20.02 15.55
CA ILE A 380 -16.49 19.16 16.34
C ILE A 380 -15.26 18.75 15.51
N LYS A 381 -15.44 18.26 14.28
CA LYS A 381 -14.33 17.86 13.38
C LYS A 381 -13.36 19.02 13.16
N ALA A 382 -13.84 20.23 12.90
CA ALA A 382 -13.01 21.42 12.73
C ALA A 382 -12.16 21.72 13.98
N LYS A 383 -12.76 21.76 15.19
CA LYS A 383 -12.01 22.03 16.41
C LYS A 383 -11.04 20.89 16.78
N LEU A 384 -11.38 19.65 16.42
CA LEU A 384 -10.52 18.48 16.64
C LEU A 384 -9.29 18.51 15.72
N ALA A 385 -9.47 18.89 14.45
CA ALA A 385 -8.36 19.08 13.51
C ALA A 385 -7.40 20.20 13.96
N GLU A 386 -7.93 21.34 14.41
CA GLU A 386 -7.15 22.45 14.99
C GLU A 386 -6.29 21.98 16.16
N VAL A 387 -6.90 21.35 17.17
CA VAL A 387 -6.20 20.91 18.40
C VAL A 387 -5.27 19.71 18.13
N SER A 388 -5.57 18.88 17.13
CA SER A 388 -4.65 17.82 16.67
C SER A 388 -3.40 18.39 15.99
N LYS A 389 -3.52 19.52 15.28
CA LYS A 389 -2.36 20.23 14.73
C LYS A 389 -1.51 20.84 15.84
N GLU A 390 -2.11 21.56 16.80
CA GLU A 390 -1.39 22.08 17.97
C GLU A 390 -0.62 20.96 18.71
N ARG A 391 -1.28 19.79 18.86
CA ARG A 391 -0.67 18.59 19.45
C ARG A 391 0.53 18.10 18.64
N ALA A 392 0.41 18.01 17.32
CA ALA A 392 1.49 17.54 16.45
C ALA A 392 2.71 18.48 16.53
N GLU A 393 2.48 19.80 16.48
CA GLU A 393 3.52 20.82 16.64
C GLU A 393 4.21 20.72 18.01
N PHE A 394 3.44 20.58 19.11
CA PHE A 394 3.98 20.36 20.45
C PHE A 394 4.84 19.09 20.54
N VAL A 395 4.36 17.96 20.01
CA VAL A 395 5.10 16.68 20.02
C VAL A 395 6.38 16.79 19.19
N ALA A 396 6.30 17.37 18.00
CA ALA A 396 7.46 17.57 17.13
C ALA A 396 8.51 18.53 17.73
N GLN A 397 8.10 19.54 18.49
CA GLN A 397 9.03 20.37 19.27
C GLN A 397 9.68 19.54 20.38
N ARG A 398 8.89 18.81 21.19
CA ARG A 398 9.44 18.01 22.31
C ARG A 398 10.36 16.88 21.84
N MET A 399 10.13 16.28 20.68
CA MET A 399 11.06 15.28 20.12
C MET A 399 12.43 15.87 19.75
N LYS A 400 12.49 17.16 19.35
CA LYS A 400 13.77 17.85 19.09
C LYS A 400 14.56 18.17 20.37
N GLU A 401 13.87 18.23 21.52
CA GLU A 401 14.48 18.46 22.83
C GLU A 401 15.03 17.16 23.46
N MET A 402 14.75 15.99 22.87
CA MET A 402 15.17 14.69 23.40
C MET A 402 16.39 14.13 22.63
N PRO A 403 17.33 13.43 23.33
CA PRO A 403 18.40 12.70 22.67
C PRO A 403 17.83 11.46 21.97
N MET A 404 17.45 11.60 20.71
CA MET A 404 16.96 10.48 19.92
C MET A 404 18.09 9.51 19.58
N SER A 405 17.92 8.23 19.95
CA SER A 405 18.60 7.15 19.23
C SER A 405 18.14 7.21 17.77
N ARG A 406 19.07 7.16 16.81
CA ARG A 406 18.77 7.16 15.38
C ARG A 406 18.70 5.76 14.78
N ASP A 407 18.99 4.74 15.58
CA ASP A 407 19.42 3.43 15.08
C ASP A 407 18.27 2.40 15.03
N SER A 408 17.05 2.79 15.40
CA SER A 408 15.87 1.93 15.38
C SER A 408 14.65 2.57 14.71
N VAL A 409 14.14 1.87 13.69
CA VAL A 409 12.97 2.23 12.89
C VAL A 409 11.79 1.39 13.37
N THR A 410 10.60 2.00 13.55
CA THR A 410 9.36 1.28 13.88
C THR A 410 8.55 0.99 12.63
N LEU A 411 7.55 0.10 12.74
CA LEU A 411 6.59 -0.20 11.68
C LEU A 411 5.91 1.06 11.12
N GLY A 412 5.63 2.05 11.97
CA GLY A 412 4.99 3.30 11.54
C GLY A 412 5.89 4.08 10.57
N ASP A 413 7.13 4.32 10.97
CA ASP A 413 8.11 5.08 10.19
C ASP A 413 8.41 4.40 8.84
N ALA A 414 8.48 3.06 8.85
CA ALA A 414 8.65 2.24 7.66
C ALA A 414 7.48 2.33 6.67
N PHE A 415 6.24 2.37 7.18
CA PHE A 415 5.05 2.63 6.35
C PHE A 415 5.06 4.06 5.79
N SER A 416 5.30 5.09 6.62
CA SER A 416 5.29 6.50 6.19
C SER A 416 6.29 6.79 5.06
N ASP A 417 7.54 6.32 5.17
CA ASP A 417 8.54 6.52 4.11
C ASP A 417 8.17 5.82 2.79
N ALA A 418 7.55 4.64 2.83
CA ALA A 418 7.06 3.97 1.63
C ALA A 418 5.85 4.71 1.03
N ILE A 419 4.82 4.96 1.83
CA ILE A 419 3.57 5.60 1.41
C ILE A 419 3.84 6.97 0.79
N GLY A 420 4.56 7.85 1.49
CA GLY A 420 4.79 9.23 1.01
C GLY A 420 5.46 9.29 -0.36
N GLN A 421 6.46 8.44 -0.61
CA GLN A 421 7.16 8.39 -1.89
C GLN A 421 6.34 7.68 -2.98
N GLN A 422 5.64 6.59 -2.66
CA GLN A 422 4.88 5.81 -3.64
C GLN A 422 3.56 6.48 -4.04
N LEU A 423 2.92 7.23 -3.14
CA LEU A 423 1.80 8.11 -3.47
C LEU A 423 2.23 9.23 -4.41
N GLN A 424 3.36 9.90 -4.14
CA GLN A 424 3.92 10.93 -5.04
C GLN A 424 4.25 10.36 -6.43
N ALA A 425 4.89 9.17 -6.50
CA ALA A 425 5.12 8.47 -7.75
C ALA A 425 3.82 8.08 -8.48
N SER A 426 2.77 7.75 -7.72
CA SER A 426 1.42 7.48 -8.22
C SER A 426 0.62 8.76 -8.55
N GLY A 427 1.26 9.94 -8.57
CA GLY A 427 0.65 11.21 -8.94
C GLY A 427 -0.30 11.79 -7.89
N PHE A 428 -0.15 11.45 -6.62
CA PHE A 428 -0.84 12.11 -5.51
C PHE A 428 -0.03 13.31 -4.98
N GLU A 429 -0.74 14.38 -4.66
CA GLU A 429 -0.28 15.49 -3.84
C GLU A 429 -0.21 15.01 -2.38
N VAL A 430 0.91 15.22 -1.67
CA VAL A 430 1.06 14.84 -0.25
C VAL A 430 1.60 16.06 0.51
N ALA A 431 1.15 16.26 1.75
CA ALA A 431 1.68 17.31 2.62
C ALA A 431 3.17 17.07 2.97
N LYS A 432 3.83 18.11 3.50
CA LYS A 432 5.25 18.11 3.92
C LYS A 432 5.41 18.79 5.28
#